data_AF-A0A9E2Z7E8-F1
#
_entry.id   AF-A0A9E2Z7E8-F1
#
_cell.length_a   1.000
_cell.length_b   1.000
_cell.length_c   1.000
_cell.angle_alpha   90.00
_cell.angle_beta   90.00
_cell.angle_gamma   90.00
#
_symmetry.space_group_name_H-M   'P 1'
#
loop_
_entity.id
_entity.type
_entity.pdbx_description
1 polymer ?
#
loop_
_entity_poly.entity_id
_entity_poly.type
_entity_poly.pdbx_seq_one_letter_code
_entity_poly.pdbx_strand_id
1 'polypeptide(L)'
;MYANRTRADLGEFVLRTPAVGPAIALAVAVVVFALTTNTFLELDNLSLVVEQSLVVGTLALGQTLIILTAGIDLANAANMVLATLLMAKLVVGGTPGWLALLAG
;
A
#
# COMPACT_ATOMS: atom_id res chain seq x y z
N MET A 1 -17.02 -34.57 21.99
CA MET A 1 -16.72 -33.95 20.68
C MET A 1 -16.62 -32.43 20.83
N TYR A 2 -15.55 -31.90 21.44
CA TYR A 2 -15.34 -30.45 21.60
C TYR A 2 -13.88 -30.11 21.31
N ALA A 3 -13.50 -30.09 20.03
CA ALA A 3 -12.18 -29.66 19.61
C ALA A 3 -12.23 -29.16 18.17
N ASN A 4 -12.89 -28.03 17.89
CA ASN A 4 -12.63 -27.28 16.64
C ASN A 4 -13.12 -25.82 16.58
N ARG A 5 -13.47 -25.15 17.70
CA ARG A 5 -14.09 -23.81 17.64
C ARG A 5 -13.12 -22.64 17.46
N THR A 6 -11.84 -22.80 17.80
CA THR A 6 -10.86 -21.69 17.87
C THR A 6 -10.19 -21.34 16.53
N ARG A 7 -10.03 -22.29 15.60
CA ARG A 7 -9.43 -21.99 14.27
C ARG A 7 -10.41 -21.33 13.31
N ALA A 8 -11.70 -21.63 13.44
CA ALA A 8 -12.75 -21.00 12.64
C ALA A 8 -12.87 -19.50 12.96
N ASP A 9 -12.70 -19.12 14.23
CA ASP A 9 -12.92 -17.75 14.72
C ASP A 9 -11.88 -16.73 14.21
N LEU A 10 -10.59 -17.09 14.24
CA LEU A 10 -9.51 -16.21 13.75
C LEU A 10 -9.53 -16.06 12.22
N GLY A 11 -9.74 -17.15 11.50
CA GLY A 11 -9.83 -17.12 10.03
C GLY A 11 -11.06 -16.34 9.57
N GLU A 12 -12.19 -16.50 10.25
CA GLU A 12 -13.43 -15.77 9.97
C GLU A 12 -13.29 -14.28 10.30
N PHE A 13 -12.64 -13.91 11.40
CA PHE A 13 -12.36 -12.52 11.76
C PHE A 13 -11.47 -11.81 10.72
N VAL A 14 -10.40 -12.49 10.25
CA VAL A 14 -9.51 -11.99 9.20
C VAL A 14 -10.27 -11.81 7.88
N LEU A 15 -11.15 -12.75 7.52
CA LEU A 15 -11.95 -12.66 6.29
C LEU A 15 -13.07 -11.61 6.36
N ARG A 16 -13.59 -11.32 7.56
CA ARG A 16 -14.68 -10.36 7.76
C ARG A 16 -14.24 -8.92 7.94
N THR A 17 -12.96 -8.68 8.23
CA THR A 17 -12.41 -7.33 8.43
C THR A 17 -11.41 -7.00 7.33
N PRO A 18 -11.82 -6.29 6.26
CA PRO A 18 -10.97 -6.04 5.09
C PRO A 18 -9.62 -5.37 5.41
N ALA A 19 -9.54 -4.61 6.51
CA ALA A 19 -8.32 -3.94 6.95
C ALA A 19 -7.27 -4.86 7.60
N VAL A 20 -7.66 -6.05 8.07
CA VAL A 20 -6.76 -6.96 8.81
C VAL A 20 -5.69 -7.54 7.89
N GLY A 21 -6.03 -7.88 6.65
CA GLY A 21 -5.06 -8.38 5.66
C GLY A 21 -3.90 -7.41 5.42
N PRO A 22 -4.18 -6.17 4.98
CA PRO A 22 -3.15 -5.13 4.81
C PRO A 22 -2.37 -4.83 6.10
N ALA A 23 -3.03 -4.80 7.26
CA ALA A 23 -2.35 -4.55 8.53
C ALA A 23 -1.35 -5.65 8.90
N ILE A 24 -1.70 -6.93 8.68
CA ILE A 24 -0.79 -8.06 8.87
C ILE A 24 0.38 -7.98 7.88
N ALA A 25 0.11 -7.69 6.61
CA ALA A 25 1.15 -7.56 5.60
C ALA A 25 2.15 -6.43 5.95
N LEU A 26 1.66 -5.29 6.44
CA LEU A 26 2.49 -4.19 6.92
C LEU A 26 3.36 -4.62 8.10
N ALA A 27 2.78 -5.27 9.11
CA ALA A 27 3.52 -5.75 10.28
C ALA A 27 4.63 -6.72 9.89
N VAL A 28 4.35 -7.66 8.97
CA VAL A 28 5.34 -8.60 8.44
C VAL A 28 6.44 -7.84 7.68
N ALA A 29 6.09 -6.91 6.81
CA ALA A 29 7.07 -6.11 6.07
C ALA A 29 8.00 -5.33 7.00
N VAL A 30 7.46 -4.66 8.03
CA VAL A 30 8.22 -3.94 9.04
C VAL A 30 9.22 -4.85 9.74
N VAL A 31 8.79 -6.03 10.21
CA VAL A 31 9.66 -6.99 10.88
C VAL A 31 10.77 -7.49 9.94
N VAL A 32 10.42 -7.85 8.71
CA VAL A 32 11.39 -8.36 7.74
C VAL A 32 12.42 -7.29 7.40
N PHE A 33 12.01 -6.07 7.04
CA PHE A 33 12.97 -5.01 6.67
C PHE A 33 13.80 -4.52 7.85
N ALA A 34 13.24 -4.46 9.06
CA ALA A 34 13.99 -4.12 10.27
C ALA A 34 15.09 -5.14 10.61
N LEU A 35 14.90 -6.42 10.27
CA LEU A 35 15.88 -7.48 10.55
C LEU A 35 16.87 -7.71 9.40
N THR A 36 16.47 -7.42 8.16
CA THR A 36 17.25 -7.75 6.96
C THR A 36 18.07 -6.57 6.41
N THR A 37 17.76 -5.35 6.84
CA THR A 37 18.43 -4.14 6.35
C THR A 37 18.84 -3.25 7.51
N ASN A 38 19.95 -2.52 7.34
CA ASN A 38 20.42 -1.56 8.34
C ASN A 38 19.77 -0.18 8.17
N THR A 39 19.22 0.11 6.98
CA THR A 39 18.69 1.44 6.62
C THR A 39 17.20 1.60 6.92
N PHE A 40 16.45 0.51 7.13
CA PHE A 40 14.99 0.60 7.23
C PHE A 40 14.50 1.47 8.40
N LEU A 41 15.16 1.36 9.56
CA LEU A 41 14.82 2.10 10.78
C LEU A 41 15.50 3.48 10.87
N GLU A 42 16.25 3.89 9.85
CA GLU A 42 16.79 5.25 9.78
C GLU A 42 15.65 6.26 9.67
N LEU A 43 15.78 7.41 10.35
CA LEU A 43 14.74 8.44 10.40
C LEU A 43 14.33 8.94 9.00
N ASP A 44 15.28 9.04 8.08
CA ASP A 44 15.01 9.49 6.71
C ASP A 44 14.14 8.47 5.97
N ASN A 45 14.44 7.17 6.10
CA ASN A 45 13.65 6.13 5.46
C ASN A 45 12.26 5.98 6.10
N LEU A 46 12.15 6.09 7.43
CA LEU A 46 10.86 6.11 8.11
C LEU A 46 10.02 7.33 7.70
N SER A 47 10.64 8.49 7.56
CA SER A 47 9.98 9.71 7.08
C SER A 47 9.45 9.51 5.66
N LEU A 48 10.27 8.96 4.75
CA LEU A 48 9.84 8.63 3.39
C LEU A 48 8.66 7.66 3.35
N VAL A 49 8.67 6.61 4.19
CA VAL A 49 7.54 5.65 4.28
C VAL A 49 6.27 6.35 4.75
N VAL A 50 6.36 7.19 5.79
CA VAL A 50 5.20 7.95 6.30
C VAL A 50 4.69 8.92 5.24
N GLU A 51 5.56 9.70 4.61
CA GLU A 51 5.21 10.66 3.56
C GLU A 51 4.51 9.99 2.38
N GLN A 52 5.06 8.88 1.88
CA GLN A 52 4.44 8.13 0.78
C GLN A 52 3.08 7.54 1.18
N SER A 53 2.96 7.04 2.42
CA SER A 53 1.69 6.53 2.94
C SER A 53 0.64 7.65 3.12
N LEU A 54 1.05 8.87 3.48
CA LEU A 54 0.15 10.01 3.60
C LEU A 54 -0.45 10.41 2.26
N VAL A 55 0.35 10.38 1.18
CA VAL A 55 -0.14 10.65 -0.19
C VAL A 55 -1.23 9.65 -0.56
N VAL A 56 -0.96 8.34 -0.42
CA VAL A 56 -1.94 7.28 -0.73
C VAL A 56 -3.16 7.35 0.19
N GLY A 57 -2.96 7.60 1.49
CA GLY A 57 -4.04 7.72 2.47
C GLY A 57 -4.98 8.89 2.19
N THR A 58 -4.43 10.04 1.84
CA THR A 58 -5.23 11.23 1.48
C THR A 58 -6.03 11.00 0.20
N LEU A 59 -5.42 10.34 -0.80
CA LEU A 59 -6.12 9.93 -2.02
C LEU A 59 -7.27 8.98 -1.73
N ALA A 60 -7.07 7.98 -0.86
CA ALA A 60 -8.12 7.06 -0.46
C ALA A 60 -9.26 7.77 0.27
N LEU A 61 -8.97 8.68 1.20
CA LEU A 61 -9.99 9.51 1.86
C LEU A 61 -10.78 10.35 0.85
N GLY A 62 -10.10 11.01 -0.09
CA GLY A 62 -10.76 11.76 -1.16
C GLY A 62 -11.69 10.88 -2.02
N GLN A 63 -11.26 9.66 -2.37
CA GLN A 63 -12.08 8.71 -3.11
C GLN A 63 -13.33 8.30 -2.34
N THR A 64 -13.24 8.08 -1.01
CA THR A 64 -14.44 7.77 -0.21
C THR A 64 -15.47 8.90 -0.26
N LEU A 65 -15.04 10.15 -0.17
CA LEU A 65 -15.93 11.32 -0.28
C LEU A 65 -16.56 11.41 -1.68
N ILE A 66 -15.76 11.25 -2.74
CA ILE A 66 -16.22 11.31 -4.14
C ILE A 66 -17.27 10.23 -4.43
N ILE A 67 -17.04 8.98 -3.96
CA ILE A 67 -18.00 7.87 -4.10
C ILE A 67 -19.35 8.26 -3.48
N LEU A 68 -19.32 8.81 -2.26
CA LEU A 68 -20.51 9.19 -1.51
C LEU A 68 -21.26 10.38 -2.13
N THR A 69 -20.60 11.23 -2.93
CA THR A 69 -21.18 12.44 -3.54
C THR A 69 -21.74 12.29 -4.97
N ALA A 70 -21.84 11.07 -5.49
CA ALA A 70 -22.34 10.67 -6.83
C ALA A 70 -21.27 10.18 -7.82
N GLY A 71 -20.76 8.95 -7.60
CA GLY A 71 -20.63 7.93 -8.67
C GLY A 71 -19.60 8.12 -9.78
N ILE A 72 -18.44 8.74 -9.52
CA ILE A 72 -17.42 9.00 -10.55
C ILE A 72 -16.15 8.19 -10.23
N ASP A 73 -16.12 6.98 -10.77
CA ASP A 73 -14.96 6.13 -11.09
C ASP A 73 -13.73 6.08 -10.14
N LEU A 74 -13.47 4.88 -9.61
CA LEU A 74 -12.31 4.52 -8.78
C LEU A 74 -10.98 4.46 -9.57
N ALA A 75 -10.99 4.74 -10.87
CA ALA A 75 -9.83 4.70 -11.77
C ALA A 75 -8.62 5.54 -11.31
N ASN A 76 -8.78 6.54 -10.45
CA ASN A 76 -7.64 7.32 -9.93
C ASN A 76 -6.60 6.43 -9.19
N ALA A 77 -7.07 5.41 -8.44
CA ALA A 77 -6.16 4.45 -7.81
C ALA A 77 -5.42 3.59 -8.86
N ALA A 78 -6.14 3.16 -9.90
CA ALA A 78 -5.55 2.38 -11.00
C ALA A 78 -4.54 3.20 -11.81
N ASN A 79 -4.83 4.47 -12.09
CA ASN A 79 -3.94 5.39 -12.79
C ASN A 79 -2.68 5.68 -11.98
N MET A 80 -2.80 5.90 -10.67
CA MET A 80 -1.64 6.07 -9.79
C MET A 80 -0.72 4.84 -9.85
N VAL A 81 -1.29 3.63 -9.71
CA VAL A 81 -0.51 2.39 -9.78
C VAL A 81 0.14 2.24 -11.16
N LEU A 82 -0.61 2.48 -12.24
CA LEU A 82 -0.09 2.45 -13.61
C LEU A 82 1.08 3.41 -13.81
N ALA A 83 0.92 4.68 -13.37
CA ALA A 83 1.97 5.69 -13.42
C ALA A 83 3.22 5.21 -12.69
N THR A 84 3.10 4.72 -11.45
CA THR A 84 4.26 4.17 -10.70
C THR A 84 4.93 2.99 -11.39
N LEU A 85 4.16 2.06 -11.97
CA LEU A 85 4.71 0.92 -12.69
C LEU A 85 5.40 1.36 -13.98
N LEU A 86 4.82 2.32 -14.71
CA LEU A 86 5.41 2.89 -15.91
C LEU A 86 6.74 3.57 -15.60
N MET A 87 6.77 4.46 -14.59
CA MET A 87 7.99 5.12 -14.12
C MET A 87 9.07 4.10 -13.74
N ALA A 88 8.71 3.10 -12.92
CA ALA A 88 9.65 2.06 -12.50
C ALA A 88 10.23 1.28 -13.69
N LYS A 89 9.39 0.88 -14.65
CA LYS A 89 9.85 0.16 -15.85
C LYS A 89 10.75 1.02 -16.74
N LEU A 90 10.45 2.31 -16.89
CA LEU A 90 11.28 3.23 -17.68
C LEU A 90 12.66 3.42 -17.05
N VAL A 91 12.72 3.64 -15.73
CA VAL A 91 13.99 3.78 -15.00
C VAL A 91 14.82 2.50 -15.07
N VAL A 92 14.21 1.34 -14.85
CA VAL A 92 14.89 0.03 -14.99
C VAL A 92 15.37 -0.20 -16.42
N GLY A 93 14.63 0.29 -17.42
CA GLY A 93 15.01 0.27 -18.83
C GLY A 93 16.12 1.27 -19.22
N GLY A 94 16.67 2.03 -18.28
CA GLY A 94 17.75 3.00 -18.52
C GLY A 94 17.28 4.40 -18.92
N THR A 95 15.97 4.68 -18.87
CA THR A 95 15.44 6.02 -19.11
C THR A 95 15.85 6.93 -17.93
N PRO A 96 16.35 8.16 -18.19
CA PRO A 96 16.63 9.13 -17.12
C PRO A 96 15.41 9.36 -16.21
N GLY A 97 15.63 9.42 -14.90
CA GLY A 97 14.54 9.49 -13.91
C GLY A 97 13.57 10.65 -14.11
N TRP A 98 14.05 11.82 -14.53
CA TRP A 98 13.20 12.98 -14.80
C TRP A 98 12.28 12.77 -16.02
N LEU A 99 12.73 12.03 -17.04
CA LEU A 99 11.89 11.68 -18.19
C LEU A 99 10.85 10.62 -17.80
N ALA A 100 11.24 9.66 -16.97
CA ALA A 100 10.31 8.68 -16.43
C ALA A 100 9.20 9.37 -15.61
N LEU A 101 9.57 10.34 -14.74
CA LEU A 101 8.62 11.13 -13.94
C LEU A 101 7.64 11.95 -14.78
N LEU A 102 8.02 12.43 -15.96
CA LEU A 102 7.12 13.17 -16.85
C LEU A 102 6.18 12.25 -17.64
N ALA A 103 6.57 10.99 -17.82
CA ALA A 103 5.82 10.01 -18.60
C ALA A 103 4.77 9.25 -17.78
N GLY A 104 4.97 9.11 -16.47
CA GLY A 104 4.00 8.55 -15.53
C GLY A 104 3.14 9.61 -14.91
#